data_AF-A0A098ME29-F1
#
_entry.id   AF-A0A098ME29-F1
#
_cell.length_a   1.000
_cell.length_b   1.000
_cell.length_c   1.000
_cell.angle_alpha   90.00
_cell.angle_beta   90.00
_cell.angle_gamma   90.00
#
_symmetry.space_group_name_H-M   'P 1'
#
loop_
_entity.id
_entity.type
_entity.pdbx_description
1 polymer ?
#
loop_
_entity_poly.entity_id
_entity_poly.type
_entity_poly.pdbx_seq_one_letter_code
_entity_poly.pdbx_strand_id
1 'polypeptide(L)'
;MEPGEGAVEFMRELTEGMTPTEALDLIRHLMRNPPDEAKVKRCATCNYYFRDKTRPGNAKVCGPSCKTVRKTDQKAEQRARQPQKPKKTKKERRYDEAAWLSAIWRKEKPFDPDKLPYIQAARDRYDRMGGRKKPIRKVEY
;
A
#
# COMPACT_ATOMS: atom_id res chain seq x y z
N MET A 1 3.06 5.68 21.72
CA MET A 1 2.62 5.51 20.32
C MET A 1 1.61 6.59 20.04
N GLU A 2 1.75 7.34 18.95
CA GLU A 2 0.86 8.47 18.64
C GLU A 2 -0.50 7.97 18.13
N PRO A 3 -1.60 8.71 18.39
CA PRO A 3 -2.92 8.37 17.86
C PRO A 3 -2.94 8.48 16.34
N GLY A 4 -3.65 7.55 15.68
CA GLY A 4 -3.85 7.60 14.22
C GLY A 4 -5.02 8.49 13.85
N GLU A 5 -5.22 8.73 12.55
CA GLU A 5 -6.13 9.75 12.04
C GLU A 5 -7.58 9.55 12.55
N GLY A 6 -8.14 8.35 12.43
CA GLY A 6 -9.51 8.11 12.89
C GLY A 6 -9.70 8.10 14.41
N ALA A 7 -8.62 7.96 15.19
CA ALA A 7 -8.70 8.12 16.64
C ALA A 7 -8.74 9.61 17.01
N VAL A 8 -7.95 10.42 16.31
CA VAL A 8 -7.99 11.89 16.46
C VAL A 8 -9.35 12.44 16.02
N GLU A 9 -9.89 11.99 14.88
CA GLU A 9 -11.23 12.38 14.42
C GLU A 9 -12.31 12.04 15.45
N PHE A 10 -12.28 10.81 15.97
CA PHE A 10 -13.26 10.37 16.97
C PHE A 10 -13.20 11.20 18.26
N MET A 11 -11.99 11.46 18.76
CA MET A 11 -11.82 12.32 19.93
C MET A 11 -12.27 13.76 19.65
N ARG A 12 -12.00 14.27 18.45
CA ARG A 12 -12.41 15.63 18.05
C ARG A 12 -13.94 15.76 18.02
N GLU A 13 -14.64 14.77 17.47
CA GLU A 13 -16.11 14.71 17.47
C GLU A 13 -16.68 14.68 18.90
N LEU A 14 -16.02 13.97 19.82
CA LEU A 14 -16.44 13.85 21.22
C LEU A 14 -16.20 15.11 22.06
N THR A 15 -15.11 15.84 21.79
CA THR A 15 -14.70 17.00 22.58
C THR A 15 -15.09 18.33 21.93
N GLU A 16 -15.90 18.30 20.88
CA GLU A 16 -16.33 19.51 20.18
C GLU A 16 -17.15 20.40 21.14
N GLY A 17 -16.73 21.67 21.27
CA GLY A 17 -17.36 22.63 22.19
C GLY A 17 -16.99 22.48 23.67
N MET A 18 -16.19 21.48 24.04
CA MET A 18 -15.72 21.30 25.42
C MET A 18 -14.51 22.16 25.74
N THR A 19 -14.39 22.56 27.00
CA THR A 19 -13.16 23.12 27.52
C THR A 19 -12.07 22.04 27.64
N PRO A 20 -10.78 22.40 27.64
CA PRO A 20 -9.69 21.43 27.80
C PRO A 20 -9.80 20.57 29.06
N THR A 21 -10.33 21.12 30.14
CA THR A 21 -10.54 20.41 31.42
C THR A 21 -11.63 19.34 31.31
N GLU A 22 -12.78 19.68 30.71
CA GLU A 22 -13.88 18.74 30.48
C GLU A 22 -13.46 17.62 29.52
N ALA A 23 -12.72 17.96 28.47
CA ALA A 23 -12.18 16.99 27.52
C ALA A 23 -11.23 15.99 28.22
N LEU A 24 -10.38 16.44 29.14
CA LEU A 24 -9.50 15.57 29.91
C LEU A 24 -10.26 14.62 30.83
N ASP A 25 -11.31 15.10 31.48
CA ASP A 25 -12.14 14.25 32.35
C ASP A 25 -12.92 13.22 31.55
N LEU A 26 -13.43 13.59 30.37
CA LEU A 26 -14.04 12.64 29.43
C LEU A 26 -13.04 11.58 28.96
N ILE A 27 -11.81 11.98 28.59
CA ILE A 27 -10.75 11.04 28.18
C ILE A 27 -10.45 10.05 29.31
N ARG A 28 -10.30 10.53 30.55
CA ARG A 28 -10.06 9.67 31.72
C ARG A 28 -11.23 8.71 31.95
N HIS A 29 -12.45 9.19 31.77
CA HIS A 29 -13.65 8.36 31.87
C HIS A 29 -13.66 7.25 30.81
N LEU A 30 -13.41 7.58 29.53
CA LEU A 30 -13.38 6.61 28.43
C LEU A 30 -12.27 5.56 28.57
N MET A 31 -11.15 5.90 29.20
CA MET A 31 -10.10 4.94 29.50
C MET A 31 -10.52 3.89 30.54
N ARG A 32 -11.35 4.28 31.52
CA ARG A 32 -11.87 3.38 32.56
C ARG A 32 -13.13 2.63 32.12
N ASN A 33 -14.03 3.34 31.45
CA ASN A 33 -15.33 2.84 31.00
C ASN A 33 -15.32 2.84 29.47
N PRO A 34 -15.19 1.67 28.83
CA PRO A 34 -15.23 1.60 27.38
C PRO A 34 -16.61 2.04 26.86
N PRO A 35 -16.65 2.81 25.77
CA PRO A 35 -17.92 3.16 25.13
C PRO A 35 -18.62 1.89 24.61
N ASP A 36 -19.94 1.81 24.85
CA ASP A 36 -20.77 0.63 24.53
C ASP A 36 -21.29 0.61 23.08
N GLU A 37 -20.89 1.60 22.26
CA GLU A 37 -21.26 1.62 20.85
C GLU A 37 -20.58 0.50 20.07
N ALA A 38 -21.37 -0.38 19.43
CA ALA A 38 -20.86 -1.49 18.62
C ALA A 38 -19.86 -1.09 17.51
N LYS A 39 -19.95 0.16 17.03
CA LYS A 39 -19.03 0.71 16.01
C LYS A 39 -17.78 1.36 16.60
N VAL A 40 -17.72 1.61 17.90
CA VAL A 40 -16.53 2.17 18.55
C VAL A 40 -15.63 1.02 19.00
N LYS A 41 -14.37 1.07 18.57
CA LYS A 41 -13.40 -0.01 18.79
C LYS A 41 -12.06 0.57 19.21
N ARG A 42 -11.24 -0.25 19.88
CA ARG A 42 -9.82 0.06 20.12
C ARG A 42 -8.97 -0.31 18.92
N CYS A 43 -8.12 0.63 18.50
CA CYS A 43 -7.17 0.41 17.41
C CYS A 43 -6.12 -0.62 17.84
N ALA A 44 -5.93 -1.68 17.05
CA ALA A 44 -4.93 -2.72 17.33
C ALA A 44 -3.48 -2.25 17.18
N THR A 45 -3.26 -1.04 16.68
CA THR A 45 -1.93 -0.44 16.53
C THR A 45 -1.68 0.56 17.65
N CYS A 46 -2.41 1.67 17.67
CA CYS A 46 -2.19 2.76 18.64
C CYS A 46 -3.00 2.65 19.94
N ASN A 47 -3.87 1.64 20.10
CA ASN A 47 -4.71 1.40 21.28
C ASN A 47 -5.75 2.48 21.65
N TYR A 48 -5.85 3.57 20.89
CA TYR A 48 -6.90 4.57 21.05
C TYR A 48 -8.24 4.11 20.48
N TYR A 49 -9.34 4.66 21.01
CA TYR A 49 -10.67 4.44 20.48
C TYR A 49 -10.87 5.16 19.15
N PHE A 50 -11.63 4.54 18.25
CA PHE A 50 -12.05 5.12 16.99
C PHE A 50 -13.41 4.56 16.58
N ARG A 51 -14.13 5.30 15.74
CA ARG A 51 -15.40 4.86 15.16
C ARG A 51 -15.16 4.15 13.82
N ASP A 52 -15.67 2.94 13.70
CA ASP A 52 -15.58 2.14 12.49
C ASP A 52 -16.57 2.65 11.42
N LYS A 53 -16.03 3.40 10.46
CA LYS A 53 -16.77 3.95 9.30
C LYS A 53 -16.92 2.91 8.17
N THR A 54 -16.37 1.70 8.29
CA THR A 54 -16.45 0.70 7.22
C THR A 54 -17.83 0.05 7.16
N ARG A 55 -18.33 -0.23 5.94
CA ARG A 55 -19.62 -0.91 5.74
C ARG A 55 -19.73 -2.25 6.48
N PRO A 56 -18.70 -3.13 6.49
CA PRO A 56 -18.77 -4.37 7.25
C PRO A 56 -18.65 -4.20 8.77
N GLY A 57 -18.22 -3.02 9.24
CA GLY A 57 -17.96 -2.80 10.66
C GLY A 57 -16.94 -3.78 11.23
N ASN A 58 -15.83 -4.04 10.52
CA ASN A 58 -14.78 -4.98 10.94
C ASN A 58 -13.36 -4.36 10.94
N ALA A 59 -13.26 -3.03 10.89
CA ALA A 59 -11.98 -2.35 10.98
C ALA A 59 -11.32 -2.66 12.34
N LYS A 60 -10.03 -3.00 12.29
CA LYS A 60 -9.19 -3.24 13.48
C LYS A 60 -8.19 -2.12 13.74
N VAL A 61 -8.12 -1.12 12.86
CA VAL A 61 -7.17 0.00 12.94
C VAL A 61 -7.89 1.27 12.61
N CYS A 62 -7.50 2.37 13.26
CA CYS A 62 -8.18 3.65 13.16
C CYS A 62 -7.89 4.43 11.87
N GLY A 63 -6.87 4.05 11.09
CA GLY A 63 -6.54 4.80 9.88
C GLY A 63 -5.41 4.19 9.04
N PRO A 64 -5.09 4.81 7.87
CA PRO A 64 -4.03 4.37 6.97
C PRO A 64 -2.64 4.34 7.62
N SER A 65 -2.32 5.30 8.49
CA SER A 65 -1.07 5.33 9.27
C SER A 65 -0.88 4.05 10.08
N CYS A 66 -1.83 3.75 10.96
CA CYS A 66 -1.84 2.57 11.82
C CYS A 66 -1.90 1.25 11.02
N LYS A 67 -2.59 1.26 9.87
CA LYS A 67 -2.63 0.12 8.95
C LYS A 67 -1.26 -0.18 8.34
N THR A 68 -0.49 0.85 8.03
CA THR A 68 0.84 0.72 7.42
C THR A 68 1.82 0.15 8.41
N VAL A 69 1.88 0.68 9.63
CA VAL A 69 2.74 0.17 10.72
C VAL A 69 2.47 -1.32 10.96
N ARG A 70 1.20 -1.68 11.20
CA ARG A 70 0.82 -3.08 11.43
C ARG A 70 1.19 -4.01 10.29
N LYS A 71 1.04 -3.57 9.03
CA LYS A 71 1.44 -4.37 7.86
C LYS A 71 2.96 -4.54 7.78
N THR A 72 3.72 -3.52 8.16
CA THR A 72 5.18 -3.59 8.21
C THR A 72 5.64 -4.62 9.23
N ASP A 73 5.06 -4.60 10.44
CA ASP A 73 5.39 -5.56 11.51
C ASP A 73 5.05 -6.99 11.10
N GLN A 74 3.85 -7.20 10.55
CA GLN A 74 3.43 -8.51 10.03
C GLN A 74 4.38 -9.04 8.94
N LYS A 75 4.87 -8.17 8.05
CA LYS A 75 5.84 -8.56 7.03
C LYS A 75 7.21 -8.84 7.63
N ALA A 76 7.63 -8.10 8.65
CA ALA A 76 8.88 -8.34 9.36
C ALA A 76 8.84 -9.72 10.04
N GLU A 77 7.77 -10.03 10.76
CA GLU A 77 7.54 -11.36 11.36
C GLU A 77 7.49 -12.46 10.30
N GLN A 78 6.80 -12.24 9.18
CA GLN A 78 6.73 -13.21 8.10
C GLN A 78 8.11 -13.49 7.50
N ARG A 79 8.96 -12.47 7.35
CA ARG A 79 10.35 -12.64 6.88
C ARG A 79 11.20 -13.39 7.90
N ALA A 80 11.05 -13.09 9.19
CA ALA A 80 11.76 -13.78 10.26
C ALA A 80 11.37 -15.26 10.36
N ARG A 81 10.10 -15.60 10.09
CA ARG A 81 9.60 -16.99 10.06
C ARG A 81 9.98 -17.76 8.80
N GLN A 82 10.34 -17.09 7.70
CA GLN A 82 10.73 -17.80 6.49
C GLN A 82 12.08 -18.46 6.71
N PRO A 83 12.21 -19.78 6.47
CA PRO A 83 13.52 -20.43 6.50
C PRO A 83 14.41 -19.73 5.49
N GLN A 84 15.67 -19.47 5.86
CA GLN A 84 16.65 -18.94 4.92
C GLN A 84 16.75 -19.93 3.76
N LYS A 85 16.15 -19.58 2.62
CA LYS A 85 16.27 -20.40 1.42
C LYS A 85 17.76 -20.51 1.12
N PRO A 86 18.30 -21.71 0.84
CA PRO A 86 19.69 -21.84 0.47
C PRO A 86 19.96 -20.85 -0.66
N LYS A 87 21.01 -20.02 -0.51
CA LYS A 87 21.45 -19.11 -1.57
C LYS A 87 21.56 -19.97 -2.82
N LYS A 88 20.66 -19.75 -3.80
CA LYS A 88 20.74 -20.46 -5.07
C LYS A 88 22.15 -20.18 -5.59
N THR A 89 22.97 -21.22 -5.67
CA THR A 89 24.25 -21.11 -6.36
C THR A 89 23.93 -20.52 -7.73
N LYS A 90 24.67 -19.48 -8.10
CA LYS A 90 24.54 -18.88 -9.43
C LYS A 90 24.83 -20.03 -10.38
N LYS A 91 23.79 -20.64 -10.96
CA LYS A 91 23.99 -21.66 -11.99
C LYS A 91 24.89 -20.98 -13.01
N GLU A 92 26.06 -21.54 -13.25
CA GLU A 92 26.88 -21.12 -14.38
C GLU A 92 25.95 -21.11 -15.59
N ARG A 93 25.88 -19.96 -16.26
CA ARG A 93 25.14 -19.87 -17.51
C ARG A 93 25.92 -20.72 -18.49
N ARG A 94 25.56 -22.01 -18.60
CA ARG A 94 25.99 -22.84 -19.70
C ARG A 94 25.62 -22.08 -20.97
N TYR A 95 26.58 -21.83 -21.84
CA TYR A 95 26.33 -21.19 -23.12
C TYR A 95 25.34 -22.08 -23.88
N ASP A 96 24.10 -21.65 -23.92
CA ASP A 96 23.03 -22.32 -24.66
C ASP A 96 22.90 -21.57 -25.98
N GLU A 97 23.60 -22.09 -26.98
CA GLU A 97 23.66 -21.53 -28.32
C GLU A 97 22.26 -21.41 -28.93
N ALA A 98 21.35 -22.35 -28.66
CA ALA A 98 19.98 -22.28 -29.14
C ALA A 98 19.19 -21.12 -28.48
N ALA A 99 19.39 -20.92 -27.18
CA ALA A 99 18.80 -19.76 -26.49
C ALA A 99 19.38 -18.42 -27.00
N TRP A 100 20.68 -18.39 -27.32
CA TRP A 100 21.35 -17.23 -27.88
C TRP A 100 20.87 -16.91 -29.31
N LEU A 101 20.81 -17.91 -30.20
CA LEU A 101 20.26 -17.79 -31.55
C LEU A 101 18.79 -17.34 -31.54
N SER A 102 17.97 -17.89 -30.63
CA SER A 102 16.58 -17.45 -30.43
C SER A 102 16.47 -16.00 -29.94
N ALA A 103 17.45 -15.52 -29.17
CA ALA A 103 17.49 -14.13 -28.73
C ALA A 103 17.88 -13.18 -29.88
N ILE A 104 18.81 -13.59 -30.75
CA ILE A 104 19.20 -12.84 -31.96
C ILE A 104 18.00 -12.69 -32.89
N TRP A 105 17.31 -13.79 -33.20
CA TRP A 105 16.15 -13.76 -34.09
C TRP A 105 15.04 -12.79 -33.61
N ARG A 106 14.86 -12.66 -32.30
CA ARG A 106 13.88 -11.72 -31.73
C ARG A 106 14.31 -10.26 -31.85
N LYS A 107 15.61 -9.98 -31.88
CA LYS A 107 16.18 -8.63 -31.99
C LYS A 107 16.30 -8.18 -33.44
N GLU A 108 16.67 -9.09 -34.34
CA GLU A 108 16.95 -8.83 -35.74
C GLU A 108 15.76 -9.13 -36.65
N LYS A 109 14.59 -9.44 -36.07
CA LYS A 109 13.39 -9.73 -36.84
C LYS A 109 13.10 -8.58 -37.82
N PRO A 110 13.05 -8.84 -39.14
CA PRO A 110 12.67 -7.81 -40.09
C PRO A 110 11.22 -7.40 -39.81
N PHE A 111 11.02 -6.08 -39.72
CA PHE A 111 9.70 -5.49 -39.60
C PHE A 111 9.32 -4.86 -40.93
N ASP A 112 8.03 -4.94 -41.25
CA ASP A 112 7.45 -4.23 -42.37
C ASP A 112 7.73 -2.70 -42.25
N PRO A 113 8.02 -1.99 -43.36
CA PRO A 113 8.29 -0.56 -43.35
C PRO A 113 7.23 0.26 -42.60
N ASP A 114 5.96 -0.09 -42.71
CA ASP A 114 4.85 0.62 -42.06
C ASP A 114 4.85 0.46 -40.53
N LYS A 115 5.51 -0.59 -40.03
CA LYS A 115 5.59 -0.90 -38.61
C LYS A 115 6.79 -0.23 -37.92
N LEU A 116 7.82 0.13 -38.66
CA LEU A 116 8.99 0.86 -38.15
C LEU A 116 8.64 2.19 -37.45
N PRO A 117 7.79 3.09 -38.01
CA PRO A 117 7.44 4.34 -37.34
C PRO A 117 6.69 4.11 -36.02
N TYR A 118 5.87 3.06 -35.95
CA TYR A 118 5.17 2.70 -34.70
C TYR A 118 6.15 2.26 -33.60
N ILE A 119 7.18 1.49 -33.96
CA ILE A 119 8.22 1.03 -33.04
C ILE A 119 9.06 2.22 -32.54
N GLN A 120 9.46 3.13 -33.43
CA GLN A 120 10.20 4.34 -33.07
C GLN A 120 9.38 5.23 -32.13
N ALA A 121 8.12 5.53 -32.49
CA ALA A 121 7.24 6.32 -31.63
C ALA A 121 7.00 5.66 -30.25
N ALA A 122 7.01 4.33 -30.16
CA ALA A 122 6.91 3.62 -28.89
C ALA A 122 8.17 3.74 -28.02
N ARG A 123 9.37 3.75 -28.63
CA ARG A 123 10.64 4.00 -27.93
C ARG A 123 10.71 5.42 -27.42
N ASP A 124 10.41 6.40 -28.28
CA ASP A 124 10.43 7.82 -27.90
C ASP A 124 9.46 8.12 -26.74
N ARG A 125 8.28 7.49 -26.75
CA ARG A 125 7.33 7.58 -25.63
C ARG A 125 7.90 6.98 -24.35
N TYR A 126 8.57 5.83 -24.44
CA TYR A 126 9.15 5.16 -23.28
C TYR A 126 10.22 6.04 -22.62
N ASP A 127 11.09 6.65 -23.43
CA ASP A 127 12.18 7.52 -22.97
C ASP A 127 11.64 8.83 -22.37
N ARG A 128 10.61 9.42 -22.99
CA ARG A 128 9.98 10.66 -22.48
C ARG A 128 9.12 10.47 -21.23
N MET A 129 8.40 9.35 -21.10
CA MET A 129 7.37 9.15 -20.06
C MET A 129 7.81 8.19 -18.95
N GLY A 130 9.02 7.65 -19.00
CA GLY A 130 9.58 6.77 -17.97
C GLY A 130 8.84 5.44 -17.83
N GLY A 131 8.49 4.81 -18.97
CA GLY A 131 7.90 3.47 -18.98
C GLY A 131 6.68 3.30 -19.89
N ARG A 132 6.01 2.14 -19.80
CA ARG A 132 4.83 1.78 -20.61
C ARG A 132 3.51 2.39 -20.10
N LYS A 133 3.51 3.67 -19.69
CA LYS A 133 2.26 4.33 -19.29
C LYS A 133 1.43 4.66 -20.54
N LYS A 134 0.24 4.05 -20.66
CA LYS A 134 -0.72 4.38 -21.73
C LYS A 134 -1.27 5.79 -21.46
N PRO A 135 -1.39 6.66 -22.48
CA PRO A 135 -2.05 7.94 -22.32
C PRO A 135 -3.53 7.71 -21.98
N ILE A 136 -4.00 8.33 -20.91
CA ILE A 136 -5.41 8.32 -20.53
C ILE A 136 -6.11 9.32 -21.46
N ARG A 137 -6.94 8.83 -22.39
CA ARG A 137 -7.87 9.69 -23.12
C ARG A 137 -8.93 10.15 -22.15
N LYS A 138 -8.89 11.42 -21.74
CA LYS A 138 -10.02 12.06 -21.08
C LYS A 138 -11.06 12.31 -22.16
N VAL A 139 -12.21 11.67 -22.02
CA VAL A 139 -13.42 12.03 -22.78
C VAL A 139 -14.11 13.07 -21.93
N GLU A 140 -14.26 14.28 -22.44
CA GLU A 140 -15.10 15.30 -21.83
C GLU A 140 -16.56 14.91 -22.09
N TYR A 141 -17.34 14.80 -21.01
CA TYR A 141 -18.78 14.59 -21.03
C TYR A 141 -19.49 15.92 -20.78
#